data_AF-A0A2N0S4U9-F1
#
_entry.id   AF-A0A2N0S4U9-F1
#
_cell.length_a   1.000
_cell.length_b   1.000
_cell.length_c   1.000
_cell.angle_alpha   90.00
_cell.angle_beta   90.00
_cell.angle_gamma   90.00
#
_symmetry.space_group_name_H-M   'P 1'
#
loop_
_entity.id
_entity.type
_entity.pdbx_description
1 polymer ?
#
loop_
_entity_poly.entity_id
_entity_poly.type
_entity_poly.pdbx_seq_one_letter_code
_entity_poly.pdbx_strand_id
1 'polypeptide(L)'
;MELKNDDSFDPTPKLKSSPVPISFISFNKHDENCIRCGDIYTETTINYQKYCKKCLSGYLTNITDENIYLDVYIFTRNLECNEHEISRTKEPQNIQECCRNCLEILFFKQVPNNYYLYGSNKFNLNDNVIESEKNCKYGGNKFNLNVIESEKNCNLCRKEFHETHMYFTLCSDCYLISSRYTESTLTKKPIPIIYLPYWYSLSNCEACNLKLKFTSDCQKYCENCFIFYTGCRYCLTTNVIFGVTNQSQCKKCKR
;
A
#
# COMPACT_ATOMS: atom_id res chain seq x y z
N MET A 1 -30.83 13.96 2.17
CA MET A 1 -29.46 13.95 2.74
C MET A 1 -28.61 14.82 1.82
N GLU A 2 -28.39 16.08 2.19
CA GLU A 2 -27.54 16.98 1.41
C GLU A 2 -26.08 16.52 1.54
N LEU A 3 -25.51 16.10 0.43
CA LEU A 3 -24.13 15.64 0.35
C LEU A 3 -23.22 16.88 0.21
N LYS A 4 -22.52 17.23 1.29
CA LYS A 4 -21.41 18.19 1.19
C LYS A 4 -20.31 17.58 0.31
N ASN A 5 -20.14 18.12 -0.89
CA ASN A 5 -18.93 17.92 -1.69
C ASN A 5 -17.77 18.58 -0.93
N ASP A 6 -17.13 17.84 -0.03
CA ASP A 6 -15.95 18.37 0.63
C ASP A 6 -14.74 18.19 -0.31
N ASP A 7 -14.42 19.25 -1.05
CA ASP A 7 -13.26 19.27 -1.93
C ASP A 7 -11.93 19.20 -1.17
N SER A 8 -11.97 19.40 0.16
CA SER A 8 -10.85 19.25 1.09
C SER A 8 -10.59 17.81 1.54
N PHE A 9 -11.43 16.84 1.15
CA PHE A 9 -11.28 15.46 1.61
C PHE A 9 -9.97 14.82 1.13
N ASP A 10 -9.11 14.46 2.09
CA ASP A 10 -7.87 13.72 1.90
C ASP A 10 -8.05 12.25 2.33
N PRO A 11 -7.94 11.26 1.43
CA PRO A 11 -8.00 9.84 1.76
C PRO A 11 -6.93 9.38 2.76
N THR A 12 -5.80 10.06 2.84
CA THR A 12 -4.68 9.69 3.72
C THR A 12 -4.08 10.93 4.40
N PRO A 13 -4.82 11.58 5.31
CA PRO A 13 -4.51 12.93 5.83
C PRO A 13 -3.23 12.98 6.68
N LYS A 14 -2.73 11.82 7.13
CA LYS A 14 -1.48 11.70 7.89
C LYS A 14 -0.26 11.41 7.02
N LEU A 15 -0.44 11.23 5.72
CA LEU A 15 0.62 11.05 4.74
C LEU A 15 0.70 12.27 3.83
N LYS A 16 1.89 12.67 3.43
CA LYS A 16 2.07 13.66 2.36
C LYS A 16 2.00 12.99 0.99
N SER A 17 1.69 13.78 -0.04
CA SER A 17 1.90 13.33 -1.42
C SER A 17 3.39 13.38 -1.72
N SER A 18 3.94 12.33 -2.32
CA SER A 18 5.34 12.29 -2.68
C SER A 18 5.68 13.39 -3.70
N PRO A 19 6.85 14.04 -3.59
CA PRO A 19 7.30 15.01 -4.60
C PRO A 19 7.61 14.33 -5.93
N VAL A 20 8.01 13.05 -5.93
CA VAL A 20 8.38 12.27 -7.11
C VAL A 20 7.49 11.02 -7.27
N PRO A 21 7.29 10.48 -8.49
CA PRO A 21 6.43 9.31 -8.68
C PRO A 21 6.96 8.04 -8.00
N ILE A 22 6.12 7.40 -7.17
CA ILE A 22 6.34 6.10 -6.56
C ILE A 22 6.18 5.00 -7.62
N SER A 23 7.29 4.69 -8.29
CA SER A 23 7.29 3.80 -9.46
C SER A 23 7.90 2.43 -9.17
N PHE A 24 8.31 2.17 -7.93
CA PHE A 24 8.90 0.89 -7.52
C PHE A 24 7.85 -0.18 -7.16
N ILE A 25 6.55 0.12 -7.17
CA ILE A 25 5.43 -0.82 -6.93
C ILE A 25 4.65 -1.00 -8.23
N SER A 26 4.26 -2.23 -8.60
CA SER A 26 3.39 -2.43 -9.78
C SER A 26 1.90 -2.20 -9.47
N PHE A 27 1.13 -1.73 -10.46
CA PHE A 27 -0.34 -1.72 -10.42
C PHE A 27 -0.98 -3.07 -10.76
N ASN A 28 -0.18 -4.02 -11.22
CA ASN A 28 -0.53 -5.41 -11.44
C ASN A 28 0.32 -6.32 -10.54
N LYS A 29 -0.32 -6.99 -9.57
CA LYS A 29 0.36 -7.95 -8.68
C LYS A 29 1.06 -9.10 -9.42
N HIS A 30 0.65 -9.39 -10.66
CA HIS A 30 1.23 -10.47 -11.46
C HIS A 30 2.46 -10.06 -12.27
N ASP A 31 2.84 -8.78 -12.31
CA ASP A 31 4.07 -8.40 -13.00
C ASP A 31 5.28 -9.05 -12.33
N GLU A 32 6.17 -9.63 -13.14
CA GLU A 32 7.42 -10.24 -12.66
C GLU A 32 8.57 -9.26 -12.73
N ASN A 33 8.62 -8.44 -13.78
CA ASN A 33 9.67 -7.47 -14.04
C ASN A 33 9.18 -6.05 -13.79
N CYS A 34 10.07 -5.21 -13.25
CA CYS A 34 9.79 -3.82 -13.00
C CYS A 34 9.57 -3.05 -14.30
N ILE A 35 8.40 -2.44 -14.43
CA ILE A 35 8.01 -1.65 -15.62
C ILE A 35 9.00 -0.51 -15.91
N ARG A 36 9.74 -0.01 -14.89
CA ARG A 36 10.67 1.10 -15.04
C ARG A 36 12.08 0.69 -15.44
N CYS A 37 12.61 -0.39 -14.88
CA CYS A 37 14.03 -0.74 -15.04
C CYS A 37 14.29 -2.14 -15.58
N GLY A 38 13.24 -2.97 -15.75
CA GLY A 38 13.36 -4.34 -16.24
C GLY A 38 13.78 -5.37 -15.20
N ASP A 39 14.33 -4.96 -14.05
CA ASP A 39 14.75 -5.89 -12.99
C ASP A 39 13.56 -6.65 -12.40
N ILE A 40 13.78 -7.89 -11.99
CA ILE A 40 12.79 -8.73 -11.33
C ILE A 40 12.32 -8.07 -10.03
N TYR A 41 11.01 -8.02 -9.82
CA TYR A 41 10.41 -7.55 -8.58
C TYR A 41 10.82 -8.44 -7.40
N THR A 42 11.17 -7.83 -6.27
CA THR A 42 11.33 -8.54 -5.01
C THR A 42 9.99 -8.57 -4.28
N GLU A 43 9.70 -9.68 -3.61
CA GLU A 43 8.56 -9.79 -2.71
C GLU A 43 8.96 -9.40 -1.29
N THR A 44 8.06 -8.73 -0.59
CA THR A 44 8.18 -8.49 0.85
C THR A 44 8.00 -9.79 1.63
N THR A 45 8.64 -9.86 2.80
CA THR A 45 8.62 -11.05 3.67
C THR A 45 7.22 -11.39 4.14
N ILE A 46 6.39 -10.36 4.33
CA ILE A 46 4.99 -10.48 4.73
C ILE A 46 4.11 -10.00 3.58
N ASN A 47 3.01 -10.71 3.32
CA ASN A 47 2.03 -10.41 2.27
C ASN A 47 2.53 -10.51 0.83
N TYR A 48 3.78 -10.92 0.57
CA TYR A 48 4.31 -11.16 -0.78
C TYR A 48 4.06 -9.97 -1.72
N GLN A 49 4.16 -8.74 -1.20
CA GLN A 49 3.96 -7.54 -2.00
C GLN A 49 5.19 -7.32 -2.88
N LYS A 50 4.97 -7.11 -4.17
CA LYS A 50 6.05 -6.90 -5.11
C LYS A 50 6.51 -5.45 -5.14
N TYR A 51 7.82 -5.25 -4.98
CA TYR A 51 8.48 -3.96 -5.11
C TYR A 51 9.88 -4.10 -5.73
N CYS A 52 10.32 -3.09 -6.48
CA CYS A 52 11.62 -3.11 -7.16
C CYS A 52 12.67 -2.46 -6.25
N LYS A 53 13.62 -3.26 -5.75
CA LYS A 53 14.69 -2.80 -4.85
C LYS A 53 15.53 -1.66 -5.45
N LYS A 54 15.92 -1.77 -6.73
CA LYS A 54 16.71 -0.74 -7.42
C LYS A 54 15.95 0.57 -7.55
N CYS A 55 14.69 0.52 -8.00
CA CYS A 55 13.86 1.71 -8.12
C CYS A 55 13.50 2.33 -6.76
N LEU A 56 13.33 1.51 -5.71
CA LEU A 56 13.14 2.00 -4.35
C LEU A 56 14.39 2.74 -3.85
N SER A 57 15.57 2.16 -4.03
CA SER A 57 16.84 2.81 -3.67
C SER A 57 16.99 4.18 -4.37
N GLY A 58 16.72 4.23 -5.68
CA GLY A 58 16.72 5.48 -6.44
C GLY A 58 15.62 6.47 -6.03
N TYR A 59 14.47 5.98 -5.57
CA TYR A 59 13.42 6.84 -5.00
C TYR A 59 13.89 7.48 -3.69
N LEU A 60 14.48 6.69 -2.78
CA LEU A 60 14.95 7.14 -1.47
C LEU A 60 16.10 8.15 -1.54
N THR A 61 16.94 8.09 -2.58
CA THR A 61 17.99 9.10 -2.82
C THR A 61 17.44 10.44 -3.28
N ASN A 62 16.24 10.47 -3.86
CA ASN A 62 15.64 11.66 -4.46
C ASN A 62 14.65 12.39 -3.53
N ILE A 63 14.39 11.85 -2.33
CA ILE A 63 13.55 12.48 -1.32
C ILE A 63 14.43 12.99 -0.17
N THR A 64 14.16 14.20 0.32
CA THR A 64 14.97 14.88 1.34
C THR A 64 14.24 15.07 2.68
N ASP A 65 12.93 14.84 2.71
CA ASP A 65 12.07 14.99 3.90
C ASP A 65 11.98 13.68 4.72
N GLU A 66 11.64 13.82 6.00
CA GLU A 66 11.34 12.78 7.00
C GLU A 66 10.18 11.83 6.59
N ASN A 67 10.33 11.04 5.51
CA ASN A 67 9.55 9.83 5.16
C ASN A 67 8.02 9.79 5.35
N ILE A 68 7.30 10.92 5.41
CA ILE A 68 5.83 10.95 5.59
C ILE A 68 5.05 10.54 4.32
N TYR A 69 5.72 9.98 3.30
CA TYR A 69 5.09 9.63 2.02
C TYR A 69 4.65 8.17 1.95
N LEU A 70 5.33 7.30 2.70
CA LEU A 70 5.15 5.86 2.66
C LEU A 70 4.88 5.35 4.07
N ASP A 71 3.82 4.57 4.24
CA ASP A 71 3.55 3.84 5.46
C ASP A 71 4.04 2.40 5.30
N VAL A 72 5.26 2.15 5.81
CA VAL A 72 6.00 0.90 5.61
C VAL A 72 6.36 0.31 6.96
N TYR A 73 6.16 -0.98 7.10
CA TYR A 73 6.65 -1.75 8.23
C TYR A 73 8.00 -2.37 7.86
N ILE A 74 9.04 -2.00 8.60
CA ILE A 74 10.43 -2.42 8.35
C ILE A 74 10.96 -3.21 9.54
N PHE A 75 11.78 -4.22 9.23
CA PHE A 75 12.55 -4.97 10.21
C PHE A 75 14.02 -4.63 10.03
N THR A 76 14.68 -4.23 11.11
CA THR A 76 16.13 -4.02 11.09
C THR A 76 16.79 -5.31 11.53
N ARG A 77 17.53 -5.94 10.62
CA ARG A 77 18.33 -7.12 10.96
C ARG A 77 19.50 -6.65 11.82
N ASN A 78 19.70 -7.29 12.97
CA ASN A 78 20.90 -7.16 13.80
C ASN A 78 22.12 -7.76 13.06
N LEU A 79 22.56 -7.11 12.00
CA LEU A 79 23.90 -7.25 11.47
C LEU A 79 24.71 -6.12 12.07
N GLU A 80 25.92 -6.42 12.53
CA GLU A 80 26.91 -5.43 12.96
C GLU A 80 27.27 -4.51 11.76
N CYS A 81 26.38 -3.56 11.39
CA CYS A 81 26.76 -2.47 10.50
C CYS A 81 27.66 -1.55 11.32
N ASN A 82 28.97 -1.70 11.13
CA ASN A 82 30.02 -0.91 11.79
C ASN A 82 29.98 0.60 11.46
N GLU A 83 29.08 1.05 10.58
CA GLU A 83 29.05 2.44 10.13
C GLU A 83 28.19 3.37 11.00
N HIS A 84 27.14 2.87 11.68
CA HIS A 84 26.27 3.68 12.56
C HIS A 84 25.95 2.92 13.86
N GLU A 85 26.23 3.52 15.02
CA GLU A 85 25.71 3.03 16.31
C GLU A 85 24.18 3.15 16.32
N ILE A 86 23.49 2.10 15.85
CA ILE A 86 22.04 2.00 15.97
C ILE A 86 21.76 1.70 17.44
N SER A 87 21.28 2.71 18.18
CA SER A 87 20.95 2.54 19.60
C SER A 87 19.85 1.49 19.75
N ARG A 88 20.09 0.49 20.60
CA ARG A 88 19.25 -0.70 20.83
C ARG A 88 17.85 -0.41 21.40
N THR A 89 17.42 0.84 21.49
CA THR A 89 16.24 1.27 22.26
C THR A 89 15.17 1.98 21.46
N LYS A 90 15.38 2.26 20.16
CA LYS A 90 14.35 2.86 19.30
C LYS A 90 14.23 2.08 18.00
N GLU A 91 13.03 1.56 17.72
CA GLU A 91 12.71 1.06 16.38
C GLU A 91 12.86 2.22 15.38
N PRO A 92 13.67 2.06 14.33
CA PRO A 92 13.79 3.07 13.30
C PRO A 92 12.45 3.18 12.56
N GLN A 93 11.86 4.38 12.58
CA GLN A 93 10.62 4.69 11.87
C GLN A 93 10.87 5.16 10.43
N ASN A 94 12.14 5.19 10.00
CA ASN A 94 12.60 5.88 8.81
C ASN A 94 13.49 4.96 7.94
N ILE A 95 13.09 4.72 6.69
CA ILE A 95 13.83 3.91 5.69
C ILE A 95 15.19 4.56 5.33
N GLN A 96 15.36 5.88 5.53
CA GLN A 96 16.60 6.60 5.24
C GLN A 96 17.62 6.55 6.38
N GLU A 97 17.20 6.33 7.64
CA GLU A 97 18.08 6.39 8.82
C GLU A 97 18.87 5.10 9.07
N CYS A 98 18.60 4.02 8.33
CA CYS A 98 19.28 2.75 8.52
C CYS A 98 20.21 2.37 7.36
N CYS A 99 21.28 1.64 7.71
CA CYS A 99 22.18 0.97 6.77
C CYS A 99 21.33 0.24 5.70
N ARG A 100 21.43 0.62 4.42
CA ARG A 100 20.57 0.08 3.33
C ARG A 100 20.59 -1.46 3.22
N ASN A 101 21.64 -2.08 3.73
CA ASN A 101 21.83 -3.54 3.75
C ASN A 101 21.21 -4.23 4.99
N CYS A 102 20.82 -3.47 6.02
CA CYS A 102 20.20 -3.99 7.25
C CYS A 102 18.67 -3.93 7.24
N LEU A 103 18.08 -3.26 6.26
CA LEU A 103 16.64 -3.05 6.18
C LEU A 103 15.96 -4.19 5.41
N GLU A 104 15.04 -4.87 6.08
CA GLU A 104 14.11 -5.82 5.47
C GLU A 104 12.70 -5.20 5.47
N ILE A 105 12.15 -4.94 4.29
CA ILE A 105 10.78 -4.43 4.17
C ILE A 105 9.82 -5.58 4.37
N LEU A 106 9.08 -5.53 5.48
CA LEU A 106 8.11 -6.56 5.83
C LEU A 106 6.82 -6.39 5.02
N PHE A 107 6.26 -5.17 4.95
CA PHE A 107 5.14 -4.84 4.08
C PHE A 107 4.91 -3.32 3.98
N PHE A 108 4.21 -2.90 2.91
CA PHE A 108 3.66 -1.57 2.69
C PHE A 108 2.18 -1.56 3.09
N LYS A 109 1.79 -0.71 4.04
CA LYS A 109 0.37 -0.60 4.46
C LYS A 109 -0.50 -0.07 3.32
N GLN A 110 0.02 0.86 2.52
CA GLN A 110 -0.69 1.42 1.35
C GLN A 110 -0.92 0.43 0.19
N VAL A 111 -0.47 -0.83 0.26
CA VAL A 111 -0.62 -1.81 -0.84
C VAL A 111 -1.31 -3.09 -0.32
N PRO A 112 -2.61 -3.08 0.00
CA PRO A 112 -3.26 -4.24 0.58
C PRO A 112 -3.17 -5.48 -0.33
N ASN A 113 -2.97 -6.66 0.27
CA ASN A 113 -3.03 -7.93 -0.43
C ASN A 113 -4.46 -8.51 -0.38
N ASN A 114 -4.79 -9.30 -1.40
CA ASN A 114 -6.08 -9.91 -1.69
C ASN A 114 -6.66 -10.78 -0.56
N TYR A 115 -5.80 -11.37 0.28
CA TYR A 115 -6.23 -12.22 1.40
C TYR A 115 -7.04 -11.46 2.47
N TYR A 116 -7.03 -10.12 2.44
CA TYR A 116 -7.64 -9.29 3.49
C TYR A 116 -8.89 -8.52 3.03
N LEU A 117 -9.12 -8.35 1.72
CA LEU A 117 -10.30 -7.65 1.20
C LEU A 117 -11.58 -8.51 1.28
N TYR A 118 -11.45 -9.83 1.38
CA TYR A 118 -12.55 -10.76 1.66
C TYR A 118 -12.56 -11.09 3.15
N GLY A 119 -13.24 -10.26 3.95
CA GLY A 119 -13.38 -10.47 5.39
C GLY A 119 -14.03 -11.82 5.76
N SER A 120 -13.84 -12.21 7.02
CA SER A 120 -14.41 -13.36 7.73
C SER A 120 -13.73 -14.72 7.53
N ASN A 121 -12.63 -14.91 8.25
CA ASN A 121 -12.75 -15.74 9.44
C ASN A 121 -11.98 -15.09 10.58
N LYS A 122 -12.61 -15.05 11.75
CA LYS A 122 -11.91 -15.11 13.04
C LYS A 122 -10.79 -16.14 12.89
N PHE A 123 -9.57 -15.69 12.63
CA PHE A 123 -8.44 -16.38 13.20
C PHE A 123 -8.49 -16.00 14.68
N ASN A 124 -9.29 -16.75 15.45
CA ASN A 124 -9.02 -16.90 16.88
C ASN A 124 -7.64 -17.57 16.96
N LEU A 125 -6.58 -16.79 16.80
CA LEU A 125 -5.29 -17.13 17.35
C LEU A 125 -5.45 -16.86 18.84
N ASN A 126 -6.03 -17.86 19.54
CA ASN A 126 -6.10 -17.84 20.99
C ASN A 126 -4.75 -17.38 21.53
N ASP A 127 -4.82 -16.27 22.27
CA ASP A 127 -3.93 -15.59 23.22
C ASP A 127 -2.58 -16.21 23.67
N ASN A 128 -1.91 -17.09 22.94
CA ASN A 128 -0.60 -17.65 23.34
C ASN A 128 0.32 -18.11 22.19
N VAL A 129 0.02 -17.87 20.91
CA VAL A 129 0.81 -18.50 19.83
C VAL A 129 1.08 -17.55 18.65
N ILE A 130 2.23 -16.86 18.71
CA ILE A 130 3.11 -16.74 17.54
C ILE A 130 4.52 -17.23 17.96
N GLU A 131 4.56 -18.42 18.56
CA GLU A 131 5.61 -19.41 18.27
C GLU A 131 5.14 -20.17 17.02
N SER A 132 5.02 -19.47 15.89
CA SER A 132 4.91 -20.15 14.61
C SER A 132 6.23 -19.90 13.89
N GLU A 133 7.12 -20.88 13.94
CA GLU A 133 8.24 -21.01 13.00
C GLU A 133 7.66 -21.02 11.57
N LYS A 134 7.34 -19.85 11.02
CA LYS A 134 7.18 -19.72 9.57
C LYS A 134 8.57 -19.79 9.00
N ASN A 135 8.93 -20.99 8.56
CA ASN A 135 10.11 -21.29 7.77
C ASN A 135 10.01 -20.57 6.41
N CYS A 136 10.23 -19.26 6.40
CA CYS A 136 10.39 -18.50 5.17
C CYS A 136 11.77 -18.85 4.60
N LYS A 137 11.78 -19.68 3.56
CA LYS A 137 12.99 -19.97 2.79
C LYS A 137 13.23 -18.81 1.82
N TYR A 138 14.24 -17.98 2.09
CA TYR A 138 14.84 -17.11 1.10
C TYR A 138 16.27 -17.61 0.86
N GLY A 139 16.55 -18.13 -0.34
CA GLY A 139 17.89 -18.62 -0.69
C GLY A 139 18.39 -19.84 0.10
N GLY A 140 17.50 -20.74 0.53
CA GLY A 140 17.88 -21.98 1.23
C GLY A 140 18.15 -21.85 2.73
N ASN A 141 18.22 -20.62 3.27
CA ASN A 141 18.38 -20.39 4.70
C ASN A 141 17.00 -20.29 5.38
N LYS A 142 16.85 -21.07 6.46
CA LYS A 142 15.65 -21.16 7.30
C LYS A 142 15.65 -19.96 8.25
N PHE A 143 14.79 -18.97 8.02
CA PHE A 143 14.64 -17.83 8.91
C PHE A 143 13.51 -18.09 9.91
N ASN A 144 13.81 -18.01 11.20
CA ASN A 144 12.81 -17.92 12.27
C ASN A 144 12.43 -16.45 12.44
N LEU A 145 11.24 -16.06 11.98
CA LEU A 145 10.67 -14.74 12.22
C LEU A 145 10.10 -14.70 13.65
N ASN A 146 10.99 -14.78 14.63
CA ASN A 146 10.60 -14.68 16.04
C ASN A 146 10.46 -13.20 16.37
N VAL A 147 9.24 -12.82 16.76
CA VAL A 147 8.81 -11.50 17.25
C VAL A 147 8.47 -10.51 16.14
N ILE A 148 7.19 -10.49 15.76
CA ILE A 148 6.51 -9.25 15.39
C ILE A 148 5.53 -9.02 16.52
N GLU A 149 5.68 -7.95 17.30
CA GLU A 149 4.69 -7.57 18.32
C GLU A 149 3.55 -6.79 17.68
N SER A 150 2.31 -7.11 18.02
CA SER A 150 1.15 -6.41 17.47
C SER A 150 1.27 -4.92 17.76
N GLU A 151 1.20 -4.10 16.70
CA GLU A 151 1.12 -2.66 16.86
C GLU A 151 -0.18 -2.33 17.61
N LYS A 152 -0.07 -1.97 18.89
CA LYS A 152 -1.24 -1.53 19.68
C LYS A 152 -1.78 -0.18 19.19
N ASN A 153 -0.89 0.63 18.63
CA ASN A 153 -1.17 2.00 18.20
C ASN A 153 -0.83 2.18 16.73
N CYS A 154 -1.59 3.01 16.03
CA CYS A 154 -1.28 3.40 14.66
C CYS A 154 -0.02 4.29 14.60
N ASN A 155 0.95 3.93 13.74
CA ASN A 155 2.17 4.74 13.55
C ASN A 155 1.89 6.18 13.06
N LEU A 156 0.80 6.38 12.31
CA LEU A 156 0.47 7.66 11.70
C LEU A 156 -0.25 8.65 12.63
N CYS A 157 -1.15 8.18 13.49
CA CYS A 157 -1.94 9.04 14.39
C CYS A 157 -1.77 8.76 15.88
N ARG A 158 -1.01 7.72 16.25
CA ARG A 158 -0.76 7.26 17.62
C ARG A 158 -2.01 6.84 18.41
N LYS A 159 -3.17 6.75 17.76
CA LYS A 159 -4.38 6.20 18.38
C LYS A 159 -4.28 4.69 18.51
N GLU A 160 -4.84 4.19 19.60
CA GLU A 160 -4.96 2.77 19.89
C GLU A 160 -5.98 2.11 18.95
N PHE A 161 -5.71 0.88 18.52
CA PHE A 161 -6.69 0.10 17.78
C PHE A 161 -7.78 -0.38 18.74
N HIS A 162 -9.04 -0.16 18.40
CA HIS A 162 -10.21 -0.49 19.24
C HIS A 162 -10.36 -1.99 19.54
N GLU A 163 -9.74 -2.84 18.74
CA GLU A 163 -9.73 -4.30 18.85
C GLU A 163 -8.33 -4.81 18.44
N THR A 164 -7.87 -5.90 19.05
CA THR A 164 -6.59 -6.58 18.75
C THR A 164 -6.63 -7.22 17.36
N HIS A 165 -6.67 -6.39 16.32
CA HIS A 165 -6.63 -6.86 14.94
C HIS A 165 -5.19 -7.04 14.49
N MET A 166 -4.99 -8.03 13.61
CA MET A 166 -3.69 -8.34 13.02
C MET A 166 -2.97 -7.07 12.51
N TYR A 167 -1.64 -7.16 12.44
CA TYR A 167 -0.64 -6.23 11.87
C TYR A 167 -1.01 -5.52 10.54
N PHE A 168 -2.08 -5.94 9.89
CA PHE A 168 -2.50 -5.55 8.54
C PHE A 168 -3.70 -4.61 8.53
N THR A 169 -4.17 -4.17 9.70
CA THR A 169 -5.33 -3.30 9.82
C THR A 169 -4.95 -1.86 9.48
N LEU A 170 -5.62 -1.30 8.48
CA LEU A 170 -5.52 0.12 8.18
C LEU A 170 -6.28 0.92 9.25
N CYS A 171 -5.61 1.88 9.87
CA CYS A 171 -6.25 2.76 10.85
C CYS A 171 -7.36 3.56 10.17
N SER A 172 -8.60 3.39 10.64
CA SER A 172 -9.79 4.05 10.10
C SER A 172 -9.75 5.57 10.19
N ASP A 173 -8.92 6.15 11.07
CA ASP A 173 -8.69 7.60 11.15
C ASP A 173 -7.62 8.09 10.16
N CYS A 174 -6.81 7.19 9.61
CA CYS A 174 -5.69 7.53 8.71
C CYS A 174 -5.92 7.12 7.26
N TYR A 175 -6.82 6.15 7.01
CA TYR A 175 -7.14 5.61 5.70
C TYR A 175 -8.64 5.75 5.45
N LEU A 176 -9.02 6.89 4.88
CA LEU A 176 -10.41 7.30 4.72
C LEU A 176 -10.91 6.96 3.32
N ILE A 177 -11.92 6.11 3.24
CA ILE A 177 -12.67 5.88 2.00
C ILE A 177 -13.72 6.98 1.87
N SER A 178 -13.86 7.55 0.68
CA SER A 178 -14.98 8.42 0.34
C SER A 178 -15.56 8.08 -1.02
N SER A 179 -16.70 8.70 -1.33
CA SER A 179 -17.29 8.61 -2.66
C SER A 179 -17.83 9.96 -3.10
N ARG A 180 -17.99 10.13 -4.41
CA ARG A 180 -18.75 11.23 -4.99
C ARG A 180 -19.45 10.79 -6.26
N TYR A 181 -20.36 11.62 -6.74
CA TYR A 181 -20.89 11.50 -8.08
C TYR A 181 -20.16 12.47 -9.02
N THR A 182 -20.01 12.07 -10.27
CA THR A 182 -19.57 12.94 -11.37
C THR A 182 -20.41 12.67 -12.61
N GLU A 183 -20.40 13.59 -13.57
CA GLU A 183 -21.12 13.40 -14.82
C GLU A 183 -20.40 12.37 -15.71
N SER A 184 -21.16 11.41 -16.25
CA SER A 184 -20.65 10.53 -17.31
C SER A 184 -20.49 11.28 -18.61
N THR A 185 -19.35 11.09 -19.25
CA THR A 185 -19.09 11.63 -20.59
C THR A 185 -20.00 11.03 -21.67
N LEU A 186 -20.39 9.75 -21.50
CA LEU A 186 -21.19 9.03 -22.48
C LEU A 186 -22.69 9.30 -22.32
N THR A 187 -23.21 9.21 -21.09
CA THR A 187 -24.67 9.22 -20.86
C THR A 187 -25.19 10.52 -20.26
N LYS A 188 -24.29 11.43 -19.86
CA LYS A 188 -24.64 12.66 -19.10
C LYS A 188 -25.37 12.40 -17.78
N LYS A 189 -25.40 11.16 -17.31
CA LYS A 189 -25.96 10.76 -16.03
C LYS A 189 -24.89 10.79 -14.93
N PRO A 190 -25.28 11.01 -13.66
CA PRO A 190 -24.35 10.90 -12.54
C PRO A 190 -23.85 9.46 -12.40
N ILE A 191 -22.53 9.30 -12.32
CA ILE A 191 -21.85 8.03 -12.03
C ILE A 191 -21.07 8.12 -10.72
N PRO A 192 -21.02 7.05 -9.92
CA PRO A 192 -20.28 7.05 -8.68
C PRO A 192 -18.77 6.87 -8.93
N ILE A 193 -17.99 7.55 -8.11
CA ILE A 193 -16.54 7.36 -7.93
C ILE A 193 -16.29 7.03 -6.46
N ILE A 194 -15.57 5.95 -6.19
CA ILE A 194 -15.07 5.60 -4.86
C ILE A 194 -13.57 5.93 -4.81
N TYR A 195 -13.15 6.60 -3.75
CA TYR A 195 -11.77 6.95 -3.47
C TYR A 195 -11.21 6.00 -2.43
N LEU A 196 -10.35 5.08 -2.86
CA LEU A 196 -9.64 4.15 -1.99
C LEU A 196 -8.34 4.79 -1.50
N PRO A 197 -8.06 4.75 -0.18
CA PRO A 197 -6.87 5.36 0.41
C PRO A 197 -5.60 4.51 0.21
N TYR A 198 -5.62 3.56 -0.73
CA TYR A 198 -4.55 2.60 -0.98
C TYR A 198 -4.46 2.18 -2.45
N TRP A 199 -3.37 1.50 -2.79
CA TRP A 199 -2.98 1.08 -4.13
C TRP A 199 -3.60 -0.27 -4.47
N TYR A 200 -4.65 -0.26 -5.30
CA TYR A 200 -5.41 -1.45 -5.64
C TYR A 200 -4.69 -2.24 -6.75
N SER A 201 -3.83 -3.19 -6.38
CA SER A 201 -2.95 -3.92 -7.31
C SER A 201 -3.59 -5.16 -7.97
N LEU A 202 -4.85 -5.47 -7.67
CA LEU A 202 -5.51 -6.68 -8.15
C LEU A 202 -5.72 -6.68 -9.66
N SER A 203 -5.55 -7.84 -10.27
CA SER A 203 -5.67 -8.04 -11.73
C SER A 203 -7.06 -8.43 -12.19
N ASN A 204 -8.00 -8.64 -11.27
CA ASN A 204 -9.35 -9.14 -11.57
C ASN A 204 -10.37 -8.12 -11.06
N CYS A 205 -11.47 -7.97 -11.81
CA CYS A 205 -12.60 -7.15 -11.42
C CYS A 205 -13.29 -7.79 -10.22
N GLU A 206 -13.54 -7.01 -9.17
CA GLU A 206 -14.23 -7.49 -7.97
C GLU A 206 -15.68 -7.90 -8.24
N ALA A 207 -16.34 -7.24 -9.20
CA ALA A 207 -17.75 -7.47 -9.50
C ALA A 207 -18.01 -8.71 -10.36
N CYS A 208 -17.09 -9.08 -11.25
CA CYS A 208 -17.31 -10.18 -12.19
C CYS A 208 -16.14 -11.18 -12.30
N ASN A 209 -15.10 -11.02 -11.49
CA ASN A 209 -13.88 -11.85 -11.44
C ASN A 209 -13.07 -11.96 -12.74
N LEU A 210 -13.48 -11.30 -13.82
CA LEU A 210 -12.75 -11.27 -15.08
C LEU A 210 -11.47 -10.44 -14.97
N LYS A 211 -10.46 -10.80 -15.77
CA LYS A 211 -9.19 -10.10 -15.83
C LYS A 211 -9.39 -8.65 -16.28
N LEU A 212 -8.80 -7.70 -15.55
CA LEU A 212 -8.78 -6.29 -15.89
C LEU A 212 -7.81 -6.04 -17.05
N LYS A 213 -8.19 -5.15 -17.97
CA LYS A 213 -7.32 -4.65 -19.04
C LYS A 213 -6.57 -3.43 -18.55
N PHE A 214 -5.25 -3.45 -18.68
CA PHE A 214 -4.38 -2.33 -18.32
C PHE A 214 -4.21 -1.40 -19.51
N THR A 215 -4.38 -0.10 -19.30
CA THR A 215 -4.14 0.94 -20.32
C THR A 215 -2.84 1.69 -20.05
N SER A 216 -2.36 1.67 -18.81
CA SER A 216 -1.07 2.23 -18.41
C SER A 216 -0.55 1.52 -17.16
N ASP A 217 0.60 1.97 -16.65
CA ASP A 217 1.17 1.47 -15.40
C ASP A 217 0.39 1.90 -14.14
N CYS A 218 -0.66 2.73 -14.27
CA CYS A 218 -1.54 3.14 -13.17
C CYS A 218 -3.04 3.14 -13.53
N GLN A 219 -3.42 2.62 -14.70
CA GLN A 219 -4.82 2.57 -15.13
C GLN A 219 -5.18 1.19 -15.66
N LYS A 220 -6.35 0.70 -15.22
CA LYS A 220 -6.94 -0.54 -15.69
C LYS A 220 -8.45 -0.49 -15.61
N TYR A 221 -9.14 -1.37 -16.32
CA TYR A 221 -10.59 -1.38 -16.35
C TYR A 221 -11.15 -2.78 -16.62
N CYS A 222 -12.41 -2.98 -16.23
CA CYS A 222 -13.20 -4.14 -16.58
C CYS A 222 -14.07 -3.83 -17.79
N GLU A 223 -13.91 -4.57 -18.88
CA GLU A 223 -14.75 -4.42 -20.08
C GLU A 223 -16.20 -4.83 -19.84
N ASN A 224 -16.43 -5.85 -19.01
CA ASN A 224 -17.76 -6.37 -18.74
C ASN A 224 -18.58 -5.44 -17.83
N CYS A 225 -17.95 -4.88 -16.80
CA CYS A 225 -18.63 -4.04 -15.80
C CYS A 225 -18.49 -2.54 -16.06
N PHE A 226 -17.67 -2.13 -17.02
CA PHE A 226 -17.31 -0.72 -17.26
C PHE A 226 -16.80 0.00 -15.99
N ILE A 227 -16.05 -0.74 -15.15
CA ILE A 227 -15.43 -0.20 -13.93
C ILE A 227 -13.97 0.13 -14.25
N PHE A 228 -13.57 1.37 -13.99
CA PHE A 228 -12.21 1.87 -14.22
C PHE A 228 -11.51 2.08 -12.89
N TYR A 229 -10.22 1.73 -12.83
CA TYR A 229 -9.35 1.90 -11.68
C TYR A 229 -8.18 2.80 -12.09
N THR A 230 -8.07 3.96 -11.45
CA THR A 230 -6.99 4.93 -11.70
C THR A 230 -6.19 5.14 -10.43
N GLY A 231 -4.95 4.68 -10.42
CA GLY A 231 -4.00 4.82 -9.32
C GLY A 231 -3.21 6.13 -9.39
N CYS A 232 -2.96 6.76 -8.23
CA CYS A 232 -2.06 7.90 -8.13
C CYS A 232 -0.65 7.48 -7.71
N ARG A 233 0.32 7.74 -8.59
CA ARG A 233 1.75 7.43 -8.34
C ARG A 233 2.38 8.29 -7.24
N TYR A 234 1.75 9.38 -6.81
CA TYR A 234 2.31 10.25 -5.77
C TYR A 234 1.72 9.96 -4.38
N CYS A 235 0.53 9.37 -4.33
CA CYS A 235 -0.20 9.17 -3.08
C CYS A 235 -0.44 7.69 -2.75
N LEU A 236 -0.22 6.79 -3.71
CA LEU A 236 -0.62 5.38 -3.65
C LEU A 236 -2.11 5.19 -3.31
N THR A 237 -2.99 6.04 -3.82
CA THR A 237 -4.45 5.93 -3.70
C THR A 237 -5.06 5.45 -5.01
N THR A 238 -6.28 4.92 -5.00
CA THR A 238 -6.98 4.47 -6.21
C THR A 238 -8.37 5.07 -6.32
N ASN A 239 -8.71 5.66 -7.46
CA ASN A 239 -10.07 6.03 -7.81
C ASN A 239 -10.73 4.84 -8.54
N VAL A 240 -11.88 4.37 -8.04
CA VAL A 240 -12.73 3.36 -8.69
C VAL A 240 -13.95 4.06 -9.28
N ILE A 241 -14.11 4.00 -10.60
CA ILE A 241 -15.08 4.79 -11.35
C ILE A 241 -16.05 3.84 -12.04
N PHE A 242 -17.35 3.99 -11.77
CA PHE A 242 -18.40 3.11 -12.32
C PHE A 242 -19.02 3.75 -13.56
N GLY A 243 -18.29 3.69 -14.67
CA GLY A 243 -18.68 4.25 -15.97
C GLY A 243 -17.60 5.15 -16.58
N VAL A 244 -17.90 5.71 -17.76
CA VAL A 244 -16.93 6.48 -18.54
C VAL A 244 -16.99 7.96 -18.16
N THR A 245 -15.86 8.54 -17.77
CA THR A 245 -15.68 9.96 -17.49
C THR A 245 -14.28 10.44 -17.88
N ASN A 246 -14.14 11.74 -18.16
CA ASN A 246 -12.86 12.38 -18.42
C ASN A 246 -12.13 12.76 -17.11
N GLN A 247 -12.76 12.57 -15.95
CA GLN A 247 -12.18 12.88 -14.66
C GLN A 247 -11.22 11.78 -14.21
N SER A 248 -9.91 12.03 -14.36
CA SER A 248 -8.83 11.11 -13.98
C SER A 248 -8.01 11.56 -12.77
N GLN A 249 -8.21 12.80 -12.30
CA GLN A 249 -7.38 13.39 -11.25
C GLN A 249 -7.51 12.67 -9.90
N CYS A 250 -6.39 12.48 -9.23
CA CYS A 250 -6.31 12.00 -7.86
C CYS A 250 -7.07 12.95 -6.92
N LYS A 251 -7.97 12.42 -6.07
CA LYS A 251 -8.71 13.24 -5.11
C LYS A 251 -7.79 14.00 -4.14
N LYS A 252 -6.67 13.38 -3.74
CA LYS A 252 -5.69 13.94 -2.80
C LYS A 252 -4.83 15.04 -3.42
N CYS A 253 -4.00 14.70 -4.41
CA CYS A 253 -2.99 15.63 -4.94
C CYS A 253 -3.44 16.40 -6.18
N LYS A 254 -4.65 16.16 -6.69
CA LYS A 254 -5.21 16.79 -7.91
C LYS A 254 -4.35 16.61 -9.18
N ARG A 255 -3.41 15.66 -9.16
CA ARG A 255 -2.60 15.23 -10.32
C ARG A 255 -3.28 14.09 -11.05
#